data_AF-A0A5C5VNF3-F1
#
_entry.id   AF-A0A5C5VNF3-F1
#
_cell.length_a   1.000
_cell.length_b   1.000
_cell.length_c   1.000
_cell.angle_alpha   90.00
_cell.angle_beta   90.00
_cell.angle_gamma   90.00
#
_symmetry.space_group_name_H-M   'P 1'
#
loop_
_entity.id
_entity.type
_entity.pdbx_description
1 polymer ?
#
loop_
_entity_poly.entity_id
_entity_poly.type
_entity_poly.pdbx_seq_one_letter_code
_entity_poly.pdbx_strand_id
1 'polypeptide(L)'
;MSTTDSQPIDRPSQFQLRHAGVIVVVMAITLAIAAPWLRQWTFTEWLAMLRYFGYMAIGVAIYLLLFERRHLAVRRQSGPVLISIRPATGKFRELFHYFLAASMIAIVLVLGLMQVKLQHAPPTNLYFWFLMNCLIPIQMSFNACSQFRAFNQTRLCDNGLVIYSFMFIPWEQLQRWNWGSVDPNKLLFYSKNMQVATIQVSRDQRDEIDAILRVKTASNDAKD
;
A
#
# COMPACT_ATOMS: atom_id res chain seq x y z
N MET A 1 -35.84 16.33 4.76
CA MET A 1 -34.68 16.15 5.65
C MET A 1 -33.46 16.04 4.76
N SER A 2 -32.65 17.10 4.69
CA SER A 2 -31.45 17.16 3.85
C SER A 2 -30.34 16.38 4.55
N THR A 3 -29.91 15.28 3.93
CA THR A 3 -28.74 14.52 4.37
C THR A 3 -27.50 15.33 4.00
N THR A 4 -26.78 15.78 5.00
CA THR A 4 -25.46 16.40 4.87
C THR A 4 -24.53 15.44 4.13
N ASP A 5 -24.14 15.81 2.91
CA ASP A 5 -23.07 15.18 2.13
C ASP A 5 -21.77 15.21 2.94
N SER A 6 -21.48 14.15 3.69
CA SER A 6 -20.15 13.94 4.24
C SER A 6 -19.23 13.49 3.10
N GLN A 7 -18.77 14.46 2.29
CA GLN A 7 -17.62 14.24 1.43
C GLN A 7 -16.47 13.69 2.28
N PRO A 8 -15.67 12.74 1.77
CA PRO A 8 -14.47 12.30 2.48
C PRO A 8 -13.61 13.54 2.72
N ILE A 9 -13.43 13.91 4.00
CA ILE A 9 -12.58 15.02 4.40
C ILE A 9 -11.17 14.68 3.92
N ASP A 10 -10.79 15.23 2.76
CA ASP A 10 -9.40 15.27 2.32
C ASP A 10 -8.64 15.94 3.48
N ARG A 11 -7.74 15.18 4.12
CA ARG A 11 -6.98 15.68 5.26
C ARG A 11 -6.33 17.01 4.84
N PRO A 12 -6.48 18.09 5.63
CA PRO A 12 -6.00 19.40 5.23
C PRO A 12 -4.50 19.31 4.89
N SER A 13 -4.10 19.92 3.76
CA SER A 13 -2.71 19.91 3.25
C SER A 13 -1.68 20.31 4.30
N GLN A 14 -2.07 21.16 5.25
CA GLN A 14 -1.27 21.57 6.41
C GLN A 14 -0.82 20.39 7.28
N PHE A 15 -1.64 19.34 7.41
CA PHE A 15 -1.26 18.14 8.15
C PHE A 15 -0.18 17.37 7.40
N GLN A 16 -0.25 17.29 6.06
CA GLN A 16 0.75 16.60 5.24
C GLN A 16 2.10 17.34 5.26
N LEU A 17 2.09 18.68 5.23
CA LEU A 17 3.29 19.52 5.35
C LEU A 17 4.03 19.31 6.67
N ARG A 18 3.32 19.19 7.80
CA ARG A 18 3.95 18.91 9.10
C ARG A 18 4.64 17.55 9.13
N HIS A 19 4.03 16.52 8.54
CA HIS A 19 4.65 15.19 8.46
C HIS A 19 5.89 15.20 7.57
N ALA A 20 5.84 15.89 6.43
CA ALA A 20 7.00 16.10 5.58
C ALA A 20 8.13 16.83 6.34
N GLY A 21 7.81 17.87 7.10
CA GLY A 21 8.77 18.59 7.94
C GLY A 21 9.44 17.68 8.98
N VAL A 22 8.66 16.86 9.69
CA VAL A 22 9.19 15.87 10.65
C VAL A 22 10.13 14.87 9.95
N ILE A 23 9.73 14.35 8.80
CA ILE A 23 10.55 13.41 8.01
C ILE A 23 11.87 14.06 7.60
N VAL A 24 11.84 15.31 7.12
CA VAL A 24 13.05 16.07 6.76
C VAL A 24 13.97 16.27 7.96
N VAL A 25 13.43 16.64 9.12
CA VAL A 25 14.23 16.82 10.35
C VAL A 25 14.86 15.50 10.79
N VAL A 26 14.11 14.41 10.81
CA VAL A 26 14.63 13.08 11.15
C VAL A 26 15.76 12.69 10.19
N MET A 27 15.53 12.82 8.88
CA MET A 27 16.57 12.55 7.88
C MET A 27 17.81 13.41 8.07
N ALA A 28 17.64 14.71 8.35
CA ALA A 28 18.75 15.64 8.57
C ALA A 28 19.56 15.27 9.81
N ILE A 29 18.91 14.91 10.93
CA ILE A 29 19.59 14.45 12.15
C ILE A 29 20.35 13.15 11.88
N THR A 30 19.71 12.17 11.23
CA THR A 30 20.37 10.91 10.86
C THR A 30 21.59 11.16 9.97
N LEU A 31 21.48 12.07 8.99
CA LEU A 31 22.58 12.41 8.09
C LEU A 31 23.70 13.16 8.81
N ALA A 32 23.37 14.06 9.75
CA ALA A 32 24.34 14.77 10.57
C ALA A 32 25.12 13.82 11.49
N ILE A 33 24.43 12.83 12.09
CA ILE A 33 25.08 11.76 12.84
C ILE A 33 25.97 10.95 11.90
N ALA A 34 25.48 10.54 10.72
CA ALA A 34 26.25 9.74 9.76
C ALA A 34 27.43 10.50 9.11
N ALA A 35 27.43 11.83 9.13
CA ALA A 35 28.36 12.68 8.37
C ALA A 35 29.86 12.39 8.61
N PRO A 36 30.35 12.16 9.85
CA PRO A 36 31.76 11.86 10.08
C PRO A 36 32.23 10.59 9.35
N TRP A 37 31.37 9.57 9.30
CA TRP A 37 31.65 8.33 8.59
C TRP A 37 31.57 8.51 7.06
N LEU A 38 30.58 9.26 6.57
CA LEU A 38 30.39 9.53 5.15
C LEU A 38 31.54 10.38 4.56
N ARG A 39 32.17 11.25 5.35
CA ARG A 39 33.34 12.05 4.91
C ARG A 39 34.57 11.20 4.61
N GLN A 40 34.68 10.02 5.20
CA GLN A 40 35.82 9.12 4.99
C GLN A 40 35.67 8.25 3.74
N TRP A 41 34.55 8.38 3.02
CA TRP A 41 34.29 7.54 1.86
C TRP A 41 35.02 8.03 0.62
N THR A 42 35.58 7.07 -0.10
CA THR A 42 36.19 7.25 -1.41
C THR A 42 35.14 7.54 -2.47
N PHE A 43 35.57 8.12 -3.59
CA PHE A 43 34.69 8.37 -4.75
C PHE A 43 33.99 7.09 -5.24
N THR A 44 34.71 5.96 -5.23
CA THR A 44 34.18 4.65 -5.62
C THR A 44 33.03 4.20 -4.72
N GLU A 45 33.16 4.40 -3.40
CA GLU A 45 32.12 4.07 -2.42
C GLU A 45 30.86 4.93 -2.64
N TRP A 46 31.03 6.24 -2.89
CA TRP A 46 29.93 7.14 -3.25
C TRP A 46 29.21 6.72 -4.54
N LEU A 47 29.97 6.37 -5.58
CA LEU A 47 29.41 5.92 -6.86
C LEU A 47 28.67 4.58 -6.73
N ALA A 48 29.16 3.68 -5.87
CA ALA A 48 28.47 2.42 -5.56
C ALA A 48 27.14 2.67 -4.83
N MET A 49 27.13 3.55 -3.83
CA MET A 49 25.90 3.97 -3.15
C MET A 49 24.90 4.63 -4.10
N LEU A 50 25.35 5.53 -4.98
CA LEU A 50 24.49 6.17 -5.97
C LEU A 50 23.84 5.15 -6.91
N ARG A 51 24.62 4.18 -7.41
CA ARG A 51 24.09 3.07 -8.24
C ARG A 51 23.04 2.27 -7.48
N TYR A 52 23.29 1.96 -6.22
CA TYR A 52 22.37 1.21 -5.37
C TYR A 52 21.03 1.93 -5.20
N PHE A 53 21.05 3.23 -4.90
CA PHE A 53 19.84 4.05 -4.84
C PHE A 53 19.16 4.18 -6.22
N GLY A 54 19.93 4.22 -7.30
CA GLY A 54 19.40 4.16 -8.67
C GLY A 54 18.56 2.90 -8.92
N TYR A 55 19.06 1.72 -8.50
CA TYR A 55 18.31 0.46 -8.63
C TYR A 55 17.07 0.42 -7.74
N MET A 56 17.13 0.96 -6.52
CA MET A 56 15.92 1.12 -5.69
C MET A 56 14.88 2.03 -6.35
N ALA A 57 15.31 3.15 -6.95
CA ALA A 57 14.42 4.05 -7.67
C ALA A 57 13.78 3.38 -8.89
N ILE A 58 14.50 2.50 -9.58
CA ILE A 58 13.96 1.69 -10.68
C ILE A 58 12.85 0.76 -10.17
N GLY A 59 13.03 0.06 -9.04
CA GLY A 59 11.98 -0.80 -8.49
C GLY A 59 10.71 -0.04 -8.10
N VAL A 60 10.86 1.16 -7.53
CA VAL A 60 9.76 2.10 -7.27
C VAL A 60 9.08 2.52 -8.58
N ALA A 61 9.86 2.88 -9.61
CA ALA A 61 9.34 3.27 -10.91
C ALA A 61 8.56 2.13 -11.58
N ILE A 62 9.08 0.89 -11.56
CA ILE A 62 8.39 -0.31 -12.06
C ILE A 62 7.06 -0.49 -11.32
N TYR A 63 7.07 -0.37 -9.99
CA TYR A 63 5.84 -0.46 -9.20
C TYR A 63 4.80 0.58 -9.62
N LEU A 64 5.21 1.85 -9.74
CA LEU A 64 4.33 2.94 -10.17
C LEU A 64 3.80 2.70 -11.59
N LEU A 65 4.65 2.30 -12.54
CA LEU A 65 4.24 2.06 -13.92
C LEU A 65 3.22 0.92 -14.03
N LEU A 66 3.39 -0.17 -13.26
CA LEU A 66 2.52 -1.33 -13.30
C LEU A 66 1.19 -1.11 -12.57
N PHE A 67 1.20 -0.41 -11.43
CA PHE A 67 0.03 -0.35 -10.54
C PHE A 67 -0.66 1.01 -10.48
N GLU A 68 0.04 2.13 -10.73
CA GLU A 68 -0.57 3.47 -10.59
C GLU A 68 -1.71 3.67 -11.58
N ARG A 69 -1.56 3.23 -12.84
CA ARG A 69 -2.65 3.30 -13.83
C ARG A 69 -3.90 2.56 -13.36
N ARG A 70 -3.72 1.37 -12.78
CA ARG A 70 -4.82 0.56 -12.25
C ARG A 70 -5.49 1.22 -11.06
N HIS A 71 -4.70 1.80 -10.15
CA HIS A 71 -5.23 2.56 -9.01
C HIS A 71 -6.01 3.80 -9.43
N LEU A 72 -5.49 4.56 -10.40
CA LEU A 72 -6.18 5.74 -10.93
C LEU A 72 -7.48 5.35 -11.63
N ALA A 73 -7.49 4.25 -12.39
CA ALA A 73 -8.69 3.73 -13.01
C ALA A 73 -9.75 3.35 -11.98
N VAL A 74 -9.36 2.57 -10.95
CA VAL A 74 -10.24 2.17 -9.84
C VAL A 74 -10.81 3.39 -9.12
N ARG A 75 -9.97 4.39 -8.79
CA ARG A 75 -10.39 5.62 -8.09
C ARG A 75 -11.36 6.46 -8.92
N ARG A 76 -11.19 6.51 -10.24
CA ARG A 76 -12.10 7.24 -11.14
C ARG A 76 -13.45 6.54 -11.25
N GLN A 77 -13.46 5.21 -11.28
CA GLN A 77 -14.69 4.42 -11.43
C GLN A 77 -15.48 4.32 -10.14
N SER A 78 -14.82 4.27 -8.98
CA SER A 78 -15.48 3.98 -7.70
C SER A 78 -16.49 5.02 -7.25
N GLY A 79 -16.32 6.29 -7.65
CA GLY A 79 -17.09 7.39 -7.08
C GLY A 79 -16.68 7.71 -5.63
N PRO A 80 -17.44 8.56 -4.92
CA PRO A 80 -17.17 8.91 -3.53
C PRO A 80 -17.25 7.69 -2.60
N VAL A 81 -16.44 7.72 -1.55
CA VAL A 81 -16.38 6.66 -0.54
C VAL A 81 -17.52 6.86 0.46
N LEU A 82 -18.37 5.86 0.60
CA LEU A 82 -19.45 5.84 1.60
C LEU A 82 -18.91 5.42 2.95
N ILE A 83 -18.21 4.28 2.99
CA ILE A 83 -17.59 3.78 4.21
C ILE A 83 -16.29 3.04 3.89
N SER A 84 -15.29 3.22 4.76
CA SER A 84 -14.05 2.44 4.74
C SER A 84 -14.12 1.34 5.78
N ILE A 85 -14.07 0.09 5.32
CA ILE A 85 -14.18 -1.08 6.19
C ILE A 85 -12.83 -1.27 6.89
N ARG A 86 -12.83 -1.10 8.20
CA ARG A 86 -11.64 -1.30 9.03
C ARG A 86 -11.76 -2.65 9.74
N PRO A 87 -10.86 -3.61 9.46
CA PRO A 87 -10.83 -4.82 10.26
C PRO A 87 -10.52 -4.47 11.72
N ALA A 88 -11.09 -5.20 12.68
CA ALA A 88 -10.88 -4.94 14.10
C ALA A 88 -9.40 -5.02 14.52
N THR A 89 -8.61 -5.87 13.85
CA THR A 89 -7.14 -5.98 14.02
C THR A 89 -6.35 -5.03 13.10
N GLY A 90 -7.03 -4.11 12.43
CA GLY A 90 -6.48 -3.28 11.35
C GLY A 90 -5.25 -2.49 11.76
N LYS A 91 -5.24 -1.88 12.95
CA LYS A 91 -4.10 -1.06 13.42
C LYS A 91 -2.83 -1.87 13.66
N PHE A 92 -2.94 -3.07 14.23
CA PHE A 92 -1.76 -3.92 14.48
C PHE A 92 -1.21 -4.47 13.16
N ARG A 93 -2.09 -4.93 12.27
CA ARG A 93 -1.70 -5.42 10.95
C ARG A 93 -1.08 -4.30 10.10
N GLU A 94 -1.63 -3.08 10.17
CA GLU A 94 -1.06 -1.88 9.56
C GLU A 94 0.37 -1.64 10.03
N LEU A 95 0.56 -1.58 11.35
CA LEU A 95 1.87 -1.37 11.96
C LEU A 95 2.86 -2.48 11.59
N PHE A 96 2.40 -3.74 11.53
CA PHE A 96 3.20 -4.88 11.11
C PHE A 96 3.65 -4.79 9.65
N HIS A 97 2.77 -4.38 8.72
CA HIS A 97 3.15 -4.17 7.32
C HIS A 97 4.12 -2.99 7.17
N TYR A 98 3.92 -1.90 7.90
CA TYR A 98 4.87 -0.78 7.94
C TYR A 98 6.23 -1.22 8.50
N PHE A 99 6.24 -2.01 9.57
CA PHE A 99 7.46 -2.58 10.14
C PHE A 99 8.17 -3.51 9.14
N LEU A 100 7.42 -4.35 8.41
CA LEU A 100 7.97 -5.26 7.40
C LEU A 100 8.51 -4.51 6.18
N ALA A 101 7.83 -3.45 5.72
CA ALA A 101 8.35 -2.60 4.65
C ALA A 101 9.62 -1.84 5.09
N ALA A 102 9.62 -1.30 6.31
CA ALA A 102 10.78 -0.63 6.89
C ALA A 102 11.96 -1.58 7.09
N SER A 103 11.72 -2.81 7.54
CA SER A 103 12.77 -3.81 7.72
C SER A 103 13.34 -4.29 6.38
N MET A 104 12.52 -4.45 5.34
CA MET A 104 13.01 -4.72 3.98
C MET A 104 13.94 -3.61 3.48
N ILE A 105 13.56 -2.34 3.67
CA ILE A 105 14.40 -1.19 3.31
C ILE A 105 15.69 -1.19 4.14
N ALA A 106 15.61 -1.44 5.45
CA ALA A 106 16.79 -1.48 6.32
C ALA A 106 17.77 -2.59 5.92
N ILE A 107 17.29 -3.80 5.63
CA ILE A 107 18.11 -4.93 5.16
C ILE A 107 18.82 -4.57 3.86
N VAL A 108 18.09 -3.99 2.90
CA VAL A 108 18.63 -3.50 1.62
C VAL A 108 19.72 -2.46 1.85
N LEU A 109 19.48 -1.47 2.71
CA LEU A 109 20.49 -0.45 3.03
C LEU A 109 21.76 -1.07 3.67
N VAL A 110 21.60 -1.99 4.61
CA VAL A 110 22.75 -2.69 5.24
C VAL A 110 23.51 -3.51 4.20
N LEU A 111 22.83 -4.24 3.33
CA LEU A 111 23.47 -5.01 2.24
C LEU A 111 24.23 -4.09 1.28
N GLY A 112 23.65 -2.95 0.90
CA GLY A 112 24.32 -1.94 0.09
C GLY A 112 25.58 -1.39 0.77
N LEU A 113 25.51 -1.05 2.06
CA LEU A 113 26.65 -0.59 2.85
C LEU A 113 27.76 -1.65 2.97
N MET A 114 27.38 -2.91 3.20
CA MET A 114 28.33 -4.03 3.25
C MET A 114 29.01 -4.23 1.89
N GLN A 115 28.27 -4.15 0.78
CA GLN A 115 28.84 -4.24 -0.56
C GLN A 115 29.85 -3.10 -0.83
N VAL A 116 29.52 -1.87 -0.44
CA VAL A 116 30.40 -0.71 -0.56
C VAL A 116 31.71 -0.94 0.20
N LYS A 117 31.66 -1.52 1.41
CA LYS A 117 32.85 -1.81 2.22
C LYS A 117 33.63 -3.04 1.77
N LEU A 118 32.97 -4.05 1.20
CA LEU A 118 33.58 -5.30 0.76
C LEU A 118 34.08 -5.27 -0.70
N GLN A 119 33.88 -4.15 -1.42
CA GLN A 119 34.23 -3.99 -2.84
C GLN A 119 35.75 -4.08 -3.16
N HIS A 120 36.60 -4.36 -2.17
CA HIS A 120 38.04 -4.52 -2.38
C HIS A 120 38.42 -5.87 -3.03
N ALA A 121 37.46 -6.80 -3.16
CA ALA A 121 37.63 -8.00 -3.96
C ALA A 121 36.61 -8.00 -5.12
N PRO A 122 37.05 -8.02 -6.39
CA PRO A 122 36.12 -8.13 -7.51
C PRO A 122 35.37 -9.47 -7.41
N PRO A 123 34.05 -9.49 -7.63
CA PRO A 123 33.27 -10.72 -7.58
C PRO A 123 33.76 -11.68 -8.66
N THR A 124 34.08 -12.91 -8.26
CA THR A 124 34.48 -13.99 -9.17
C THR A 124 33.36 -14.46 -10.10
N ASN A 125 32.11 -14.00 -9.88
CA ASN A 125 30.95 -14.37 -10.69
C ASN A 125 30.08 -13.16 -11.04
N LEU A 126 30.01 -12.82 -12.33
CA LEU A 126 29.18 -11.73 -12.88
C LEU A 126 27.69 -11.89 -12.57
N TYR A 127 27.17 -13.11 -12.56
CA TYR A 127 25.76 -13.37 -12.23
C TYR A 127 25.44 -13.04 -10.79
N PHE A 128 26.32 -13.43 -9.86
CA PHE A 128 26.16 -13.10 -8.44
C PHE A 128 26.23 -11.59 -8.21
N TRP A 129 27.13 -10.90 -8.91
CA TRP A 129 27.22 -9.45 -8.85
C TRP A 129 25.94 -8.78 -9.35
N PHE A 130 25.41 -9.19 -10.52
CA PHE A 130 24.17 -8.67 -11.08
C PHE A 130 22.97 -8.91 -10.16
N LEU A 131 22.84 -10.12 -9.60
CA LEU A 131 21.77 -10.47 -8.68
C LEU A 131 21.79 -9.57 -7.43
N MET A 132 22.97 -9.43 -6.82
CA MET A 132 23.14 -8.75 -5.53
C MET A 132 23.13 -7.22 -5.63
N ASN A 133 23.59 -6.65 -6.75
CA ASN A 133 23.69 -5.20 -6.92
C ASN A 133 22.49 -4.61 -7.66
N CYS A 134 21.82 -5.38 -8.54
CA CYS A 134 20.74 -4.88 -9.40
C CYS A 134 19.39 -5.49 -9.02
N LEU A 135 19.24 -6.81 -9.13
CA LEU A 135 17.94 -7.47 -8.99
C LEU A 135 17.37 -7.39 -7.56
N ILE A 136 18.17 -7.68 -6.54
CA ILE A 136 17.69 -7.66 -5.14
C ILE A 136 17.20 -6.28 -4.71
N PRO A 137 17.93 -5.17 -4.95
CA PRO A 137 17.44 -3.82 -4.60
C PRO A 137 16.15 -3.45 -5.35
N ILE A 138 16.05 -3.80 -6.64
CA ILE A 138 14.83 -3.59 -7.43
C ILE A 138 13.66 -4.38 -6.84
N GLN A 139 13.84 -5.67 -6.58
CA GLN A 139 12.78 -6.54 -6.07
C GLN A 139 12.31 -6.11 -4.67
N MET A 140 13.25 -5.77 -3.78
CA MET A 140 12.92 -5.36 -2.42
C MET A 140 12.25 -3.99 -2.37
N SER A 141 12.68 -3.03 -3.17
CA SER A 141 12.01 -1.72 -3.26
C SER A 141 10.60 -1.85 -3.85
N PHE A 142 10.42 -2.69 -4.87
CA PHE A 142 9.10 -3.05 -5.41
C PHE A 142 8.21 -3.68 -4.33
N ASN A 143 8.73 -4.65 -3.57
CA ASN A 143 8.00 -5.30 -2.48
C ASN A 143 7.68 -4.34 -1.33
N ALA A 144 8.60 -3.45 -0.95
CA ALA A 144 8.33 -2.45 0.07
C ALA A 144 7.18 -1.53 -0.37
N CYS A 145 7.18 -1.08 -1.63
CA CYS A 145 6.09 -0.28 -2.20
C CYS A 145 4.75 -1.04 -2.19
N SER A 146 4.76 -2.33 -2.54
CA SER A 146 3.56 -3.15 -2.52
C SER A 146 3.02 -3.33 -1.10
N GLN A 147 3.88 -3.50 -0.09
CA GLN A 147 3.49 -3.61 1.31
C GLN A 147 2.92 -2.30 1.86
N PHE A 148 3.52 -1.16 1.53
CA PHE A 148 2.97 0.15 1.89
C PHE A 148 1.56 0.38 1.33
N ARG A 149 1.25 -0.16 0.14
CA ARG A 149 -0.08 -0.05 -0.49
C ARG A 149 -1.01 -1.23 -0.21
N ALA A 150 -0.51 -2.36 0.28
CA ALA A 150 -1.32 -3.52 0.65
C ALA A 150 -2.28 -3.21 1.80
N PHE A 151 -2.02 -2.14 2.57
CA PHE A 151 -2.92 -1.63 3.61
C PHE A 151 -4.03 -0.70 3.08
N ASN A 152 -4.38 -0.82 1.80
CA ASN A 152 -5.58 -0.17 1.34
C ASN A 152 -6.81 -0.91 1.84
N GLN A 153 -7.61 -0.22 2.66
CA GLN A 153 -8.84 -0.75 3.22
C GLN A 153 -9.84 -1.05 2.11
N THR A 154 -10.65 -2.10 2.30
CA THR A 154 -11.82 -2.30 1.46
C THR A 154 -12.78 -1.13 1.69
N ARG A 155 -13.27 -0.52 0.62
CA ARG A 155 -14.17 0.63 0.67
C ARG A 155 -15.45 0.30 -0.06
N LEU A 156 -16.57 0.64 0.55
CA LEU A 156 -17.86 0.69 -0.12
C LEU A 156 -17.97 2.11 -0.69
N CYS A 157 -18.09 2.19 -2.01
CA CYS A 157 -18.18 3.45 -2.73
C CYS A 157 -19.52 3.53 -3.45
N ASP A 158 -19.87 4.71 -3.94
CA ASP A 158 -21.18 4.94 -4.54
C ASP A 158 -21.48 4.06 -5.75
N ASN A 159 -20.47 3.79 -6.57
CA ASN A 159 -20.59 3.01 -7.80
C ASN A 159 -20.19 1.54 -7.64
N GLY A 160 -19.64 1.15 -6.48
CA GLY A 160 -19.27 -0.25 -6.25
C GLY A 160 -18.39 -0.48 -5.03
N LEU A 161 -17.90 -1.71 -4.92
CA LEU A 161 -16.98 -2.17 -3.90
C LEU A 161 -15.54 -2.07 -4.40
N VAL A 162 -14.67 -1.40 -3.65
CA VAL A 162 -13.23 -1.36 -3.89
C VAL A 162 -12.53 -2.28 -2.89
N ILE A 163 -11.85 -3.31 -3.38
CA ILE A 163 -11.09 -4.26 -2.57
C ILE A 163 -9.59 -3.97 -2.72
N TYR A 164 -8.93 -3.75 -1.58
CA TYR A 164 -7.49 -3.47 -1.48
C TYR A 164 -6.96 -2.36 -2.42
N SER A 165 -7.83 -1.45 -2.88
CA SER A 165 -7.53 -0.43 -3.92
C SER A 165 -7.05 -0.96 -5.29
N PHE A 166 -7.05 -2.26 -5.53
CA PHE A 166 -6.62 -2.86 -6.80
C PHE A 166 -7.78 -3.43 -7.62
N MET A 167 -8.88 -3.78 -6.97
CA MET A 167 -10.03 -4.39 -7.60
C MET A 167 -11.25 -3.54 -7.33
N PHE A 168 -11.95 -3.17 -8.40
CA PHE A 168 -13.24 -2.51 -8.35
C PHE A 168 -14.29 -3.48 -8.85
N ILE A 169 -15.36 -3.65 -8.07
CA ILE A 169 -16.51 -4.46 -8.42
C ILE A 169 -17.71 -3.51 -8.43
N PRO A 170 -18.28 -3.22 -9.60
CA PRO A 170 -19.45 -2.36 -9.69
C PRO A 170 -20.66 -3.07 -9.06
N TRP A 171 -21.62 -2.30 -8.54
CA TRP A 171 -22.77 -2.85 -7.83
C TRP A 171 -23.60 -3.81 -8.70
N GLU A 172 -23.68 -3.53 -10.00
CA GLU A 172 -24.41 -4.31 -10.99
C GLU A 172 -23.85 -5.74 -11.16
N GLN A 173 -22.58 -5.97 -10.79
CA GLN A 173 -21.96 -7.30 -10.84
C GLN A 173 -22.12 -8.11 -9.55
N LEU A 174 -22.62 -7.48 -8.50
CA LEU A 174 -22.70 -8.04 -7.16
C LEU A 174 -24.12 -8.56 -6.94
N GLN A 175 -24.28 -9.89 -6.94
CA GLN A 175 -25.61 -10.50 -6.87
C GLN A 175 -26.08 -10.72 -5.44
N ARG A 176 -25.17 -11.17 -4.56
CA ARG A 176 -25.52 -11.54 -3.19
C ARG A 176 -24.39 -11.20 -2.24
N TRP A 177 -24.77 -10.87 -1.02
CA TRP A 177 -23.86 -10.72 0.12
C TRP A 177 -24.44 -11.46 1.31
N ASN A 178 -23.57 -12.08 2.11
CA ASN A 178 -23.97 -12.79 3.33
C ASN A 178 -22.96 -12.54 4.43
N TRP A 179 -23.44 -12.46 5.67
CA TRP A 179 -22.59 -12.59 6.84
C TRP A 179 -22.16 -14.06 7.00
N GLY A 180 -20.91 -14.29 7.39
CA GLY A 180 -20.41 -15.62 7.68
C GLY A 180 -21.22 -16.29 8.79
N SER A 181 -21.67 -17.52 8.55
CA SER A 181 -22.43 -18.30 9.54
C SER A 181 -21.58 -18.69 10.75
N VAL A 182 -20.29 -18.97 10.52
CA VAL A 182 -19.33 -19.39 11.56
C VAL A 182 -18.65 -18.20 12.23
N ASP A 183 -18.34 -17.15 11.46
CA ASP A 183 -17.75 -15.92 11.98
C ASP A 183 -18.64 -14.72 11.59
N PRO A 184 -19.41 -14.16 12.53
CA PRO A 184 -20.37 -13.08 12.25
C PRO A 184 -19.69 -11.78 11.83
N ASN A 185 -18.37 -11.67 12.00
CA ASN A 185 -17.58 -10.51 11.60
C ASN A 185 -17.01 -10.65 10.17
N LYS A 186 -17.35 -11.71 9.44
CA LYS A 186 -16.94 -11.88 8.03
C LYS A 186 -18.09 -11.55 7.10
N LEU A 187 -17.85 -10.63 6.18
CA LEU A 187 -18.76 -10.31 5.08
C LEU A 187 -18.27 -11.02 3.82
N LEU A 188 -19.17 -11.77 3.18
CA LEU A 188 -18.91 -12.56 1.99
C LEU A 188 -19.65 -11.93 0.80
N PHE A 189 -18.93 -11.64 -0.28
CA PHE A 189 -19.51 -11.13 -1.52
C PHE A 189 -19.48 -12.18 -2.62
N TYR A 190 -20.59 -12.34 -3.32
CA TYR A 190 -20.76 -13.27 -4.43
C TYR A 190 -21.08 -12.51 -5.72
N SER A 191 -20.35 -12.84 -6.79
CA SER A 191 -20.72 -12.52 -8.16
C SER A 191 -21.16 -13.80 -8.87
N LYS A 192 -21.75 -13.67 -10.07
CA LYS A 192 -22.55 -14.67 -10.82
C LYS A 192 -22.26 -16.15 -10.57
N ASN A 193 -21.00 -16.58 -10.38
CA ASN A 193 -20.65 -17.95 -9.98
C ASN A 193 -19.42 -18.06 -9.05
N MET A 194 -18.97 -16.99 -8.39
CA MET A 194 -17.75 -17.02 -7.59
C MET A 194 -17.84 -16.12 -6.34
N GLN A 195 -17.35 -16.64 -5.22
CA GLN A 195 -17.06 -15.83 -4.04
C GLN A 195 -15.90 -14.90 -4.36
N VAL A 196 -16.15 -13.60 -4.38
CA VAL A 196 -15.17 -12.62 -4.87
C VAL A 196 -14.27 -12.13 -3.74
N ALA A 197 -14.83 -11.96 -2.54
CA ALA A 197 -14.07 -11.52 -1.39
C ALA A 197 -14.69 -11.93 -0.06
N THR A 198 -13.81 -12.20 0.90
CA THR A 198 -14.14 -12.29 2.33
C THR A 198 -13.49 -11.11 3.01
N ILE A 199 -14.30 -10.27 3.67
CA ILE A 199 -13.83 -9.07 4.34
C ILE A 199 -14.13 -9.19 5.83
N GLN A 200 -13.12 -8.96 6.66
CA GLN A 200 -13.31 -8.88 8.10
C GLN A 200 -13.80 -7.48 8.45
N VAL A 201 -14.94 -7.41 9.15
CA VAL A 201 -15.63 -6.18 9.53
C VAL A 201 -15.67 -6.09 11.06
N SER A 202 -15.53 -4.89 11.63
CA SER A 202 -15.79 -4.67 13.05
C SER A 202 -17.28 -4.78 13.36
N ARG A 203 -17.66 -5.27 14.55
CA ARG A 203 -19.07 -5.34 14.97
C ARG A 203 -19.79 -4.00 14.88
N ASP A 204 -19.09 -2.92 15.23
CA ASP A 204 -19.66 -1.58 15.28
C ASP A 204 -20.04 -1.02 13.90
N GLN A 205 -19.43 -1.53 12.82
CA GLN A 205 -19.71 -1.09 11.44
C GLN A 205 -20.79 -1.93 10.76
N ARG A 206 -21.28 -2.99 11.42
CA ARG A 206 -22.14 -3.99 10.79
C ARG A 206 -23.47 -3.41 10.32
N ASP A 207 -24.16 -2.69 11.20
CA ASP A 207 -25.49 -2.15 10.93
C ASP A 207 -25.43 -1.06 9.85
N GLU A 208 -24.38 -0.24 9.87
CA GLU A 208 -24.12 0.78 8.85
C GLU A 208 -23.87 0.15 7.46
N ILE A 209 -23.05 -0.90 7.42
CA ILE A 209 -22.77 -1.64 6.17
C ILE A 209 -24.04 -2.31 5.65
N ASP A 210 -24.82 -2.96 6.51
CA ASP A 210 -26.08 -3.59 6.12
C ASP A 210 -27.07 -2.57 5.56
N ALA A 211 -27.17 -1.39 6.17
CA ALA A 211 -28.02 -0.30 5.68
C ALA A 211 -27.61 0.14 4.27
N ILE A 212 -26.31 0.36 4.03
CA ILE A 212 -25.78 0.76 2.73
C ILE A 212 -26.03 -0.34 1.68
N LEU A 213 -25.73 -1.59 2.02
CA LEU A 213 -25.88 -2.71 1.10
C LEU A 213 -27.34 -2.91 0.69
N ARG A 214 -28.30 -2.83 1.63
CA ARG A 214 -29.73 -2.95 1.32
C ARG A 214 -30.20 -1.89 0.33
N VAL A 215 -29.79 -0.63 0.52
CA VAL A 215 -30.17 0.47 -0.38
C VAL A 215 -29.59 0.26 -1.77
N LYS A 216 -28.29 -0.10 -1.86
CA LYS A 216 -27.60 -0.25 -3.14
C LYS A 216 -28.03 -1.48 -3.92
N THR A 217 -28.31 -2.62 -3.26
CA THR A 217 -28.79 -3.83 -3.96
C THR A 217 -30.25 -3.71 -4.37
N ALA A 218 -31.13 -3.10 -3.54
CA ALA A 218 -32.53 -2.90 -3.92
C ALA A 218 -32.70 -1.97 -5.14
N SER A 219 -31.81 -0.99 -5.30
CA SER A 219 -31.80 -0.13 -6.49
C SER A 219 -31.43 -0.88 -7.78
N ASN A 220 -30.76 -2.03 -7.70
CA ASN A 220 -30.44 -2.84 -8.87
C ASN A 220 -31.63 -3.72 -9.26
N ASP A 221 -32.30 -4.32 -8.29
CA ASP A 221 -33.50 -5.13 -8.54
C ASP A 221 -34.66 -4.32 -9.15
N ALA A 222 -34.67 -2.99 -8.96
CA ALA A 222 -35.67 -2.10 -9.54
C ALA A 222 -35.36 -1.67 -11.00
N LYS A 223 -34.15 -1.95 -11.51
CA LYS A 223 -33.74 -1.63 -12.88
C LYS A 223 -33.85 -2.81 -13.85
N ASP A 224 -33.97 -4.02 -13.32
CA ASP A 224 -34.24 -5.26 -14.05
C ASP A 224 -35.75 -5.52 -14.15
#